data_AF-A0A2N3FNS4-F1
#
_entry.id   AF-A0A2N3FNS4-F1
#
_cell.length_a   1.000
_cell.length_b   1.000
_cell.length_c   1.000
_cell.angle_alpha   90.00
_cell.angle_beta   90.00
_cell.angle_gamma   90.00
#
_symmetry.space_group_name_H-M   'P 1'
#
loop_
_entity.id
_entity.type
_entity.pdbx_description
1 polymer ?
#
loop_
_entity_poly.entity_id
_entity_poly.type
_entity_poly.pdbx_seq_one_letter_code
_entity_poly.pdbx_strand_id
1 'polypeptide(L)'
;MEIPSDYPDALTDELAPFGFEFTSVTPGEDGGTNILFEAEPDSFVRTYPELGIEESYGDAWPPARLQLWLRFDSHGDPIEITFEVFDLLAWAASVDPQLHARLNTMEDPAEQAIAVGEAMARTLEQEPAPADDYFE
;
A
#
# COMPACT_ATOMS: atom_id res chain seq x y z
N MET A 1 16.23 1.65 14.51
CA MET A 1 15.65 0.38 15.01
C MET A 1 15.66 -0.55 13.82
N GLU A 2 16.03 -1.82 13.98
CA GLU A 2 15.98 -2.77 12.86
C GLU A 2 14.53 -3.28 12.71
N ILE A 3 14.04 -3.33 11.47
CA ILE A 3 12.72 -3.92 11.18
C ILE A 3 12.76 -5.40 11.58
N PRO A 4 11.79 -5.89 12.39
CA PRO A 4 11.76 -7.29 12.80
C PRO A 4 11.70 -8.25 11.60
N SER A 5 12.36 -9.39 11.72
CA SER A 5 12.44 -10.36 10.61
C SER A 5 11.10 -11.04 10.28
N ASP A 6 10.17 -11.06 11.23
CA ASP A 6 8.82 -11.63 11.13
C ASP A 6 7.77 -10.61 10.66
N TYR A 7 8.13 -9.34 10.57
CA TYR A 7 7.22 -8.29 10.11
C TYR A 7 6.73 -8.47 8.66
N PRO A 8 7.55 -8.92 7.69
CA PRO A 8 7.04 -9.28 6.36
C PRO A 8 6.00 -10.41 6.39
N ASP A 9 6.10 -11.35 7.34
CA ASP A 9 5.10 -12.41 7.49
C ASP A 9 3.77 -11.83 8.00
N ALA A 10 3.81 -10.92 8.98
CA ALA A 10 2.62 -10.21 9.45
C ALA A 10 1.95 -9.38 8.33
N LEU A 11 2.74 -8.67 7.52
CA LEU A 11 2.22 -7.97 6.34
C LEU A 11 1.61 -8.92 5.32
N THR A 12 2.20 -10.09 5.12
CA THR A 12 1.67 -11.10 4.19
C THR A 12 0.28 -11.55 4.61
N ASP A 13 0.04 -11.79 5.90
CA ASP A 13 -1.27 -12.19 6.40
C ASP A 13 -2.34 -11.12 6.17
N GLU A 14 -2.00 -9.85 6.39
CA GLU A 14 -2.92 -8.71 6.23
C GLU A 14 -3.17 -8.35 4.76
N LEU A 15 -2.21 -8.60 3.87
CA LEU A 15 -2.29 -8.24 2.45
C LEU A 15 -2.78 -9.38 1.55
N ALA A 16 -2.78 -10.62 2.02
CA ALA A 16 -3.26 -11.79 1.30
C ALA A 16 -4.70 -11.66 0.75
N PRO A 17 -5.67 -11.02 1.46
CA PRO A 17 -7.02 -10.83 0.93
C PRO A 17 -7.08 -10.03 -0.39
N PHE A 18 -6.10 -9.18 -0.65
CA PHE A 18 -6.02 -8.35 -1.85
C PHE A 18 -5.17 -8.98 -2.97
N GLY A 19 -4.62 -10.18 -2.74
CA GLY A 19 -3.80 -10.91 -3.71
C GLY A 19 -2.36 -10.43 -3.83
N PHE A 20 -1.85 -9.69 -2.85
CA PHE A 20 -0.44 -9.33 -2.77
C PHE A 20 0.40 -10.51 -2.29
N GLU A 21 1.55 -10.69 -2.92
CA GLU A 21 2.54 -11.71 -2.60
C GLU A 21 3.84 -11.02 -2.16
N PHE A 22 4.43 -11.51 -1.06
CA PHE A 22 5.74 -11.03 -0.63
C PHE A 22 6.79 -11.31 -1.72
N THR A 23 7.56 -10.28 -2.07
CA THR A 23 8.57 -10.36 -3.13
C THR A 23 9.97 -10.24 -2.58
N SER A 24 10.27 -9.16 -1.85
CA SER A 24 11.63 -8.95 -1.32
C SER A 24 11.70 -7.95 -0.18
N VAL A 25 12.77 -8.08 0.61
CA VAL A 25 13.30 -7.02 1.48
C VAL A 25 14.67 -6.62 0.93
N THR A 26 14.86 -5.33 0.71
CA THR A 26 16.12 -4.76 0.20
C THR A 26 16.57 -3.59 1.07
N PRO A 27 17.87 -3.31 1.18
CA PRO A 27 18.34 -2.11 1.85
C PRO A 27 17.84 -0.86 1.12
N GLY A 28 17.29 0.08 1.88
CA GLY A 28 16.88 1.40 1.42
C GLY A 28 18.02 2.41 1.42
N GLU A 29 17.72 3.63 0.98
CA GLU A 29 18.67 4.74 1.04
C GLU A 29 19.01 5.10 2.49
N ASP A 30 20.21 5.65 2.71
CA ASP A 30 20.71 6.09 4.02
C ASP A 30 20.65 5.04 5.14
N GLY A 31 20.65 3.74 4.79
CA GLY A 31 20.57 2.64 5.77
C GLY A 31 19.14 2.28 6.18
N GLY A 32 18.15 2.71 5.41
CA GLY A 32 16.76 2.31 5.54
C GLY A 32 16.48 0.88 5.06
N THR A 33 15.19 0.52 5.03
CA THR A 33 14.71 -0.79 4.56
C THR A 33 13.55 -0.60 3.61
N ASN A 34 13.55 -1.35 2.50
CA ASN A 34 12.46 -1.37 1.53
C ASN A 34 11.85 -2.78 1.51
N ILE A 35 10.54 -2.88 1.64
CA ILE A 35 9.77 -4.11 1.50
C ILE A 35 8.88 -3.98 0.28
N LEU A 36 8.90 -5.00 -0.58
CA LEU A 36 8.11 -5.06 -1.81
C LEU A 36 7.12 -6.22 -1.75
N PHE A 37 5.87 -5.89 -2.02
CA PHE A 37 4.79 -6.82 -2.32
C PHE A 37 4.31 -6.62 -3.75
N GLU A 38 3.94 -7.70 -4.43
CA GLU A 38 3.47 -7.66 -5.81
C GLU A 38 2.12 -8.33 -5.98
N ALA A 39 1.25 -7.78 -6.83
CA ALA A 39 -0.02 -8.38 -7.20
C ALA A 39 -0.10 -8.60 -8.72
N GLU A 40 -0.96 -9.55 -9.13
CA GLU A 40 -1.20 -9.85 -10.54
C GLU A 40 -2.21 -8.83 -11.13
N PRO A 41 -1.83 -8.04 -12.15
CA PRO A 41 -2.65 -6.93 -12.64
C PRO A 41 -4.06 -7.31 -13.12
N ASP A 42 -4.19 -8.37 -13.92
CA ASP A 42 -5.49 -8.79 -14.48
C ASP A 42 -6.45 -9.23 -13.38
N SER A 43 -5.95 -10.02 -12.41
CA SER A 43 -6.73 -10.51 -11.27
C SER A 43 -7.13 -9.38 -10.32
N PHE A 44 -6.23 -8.41 -10.11
CA PHE A 44 -6.48 -7.27 -9.23
C PHE A 44 -7.58 -6.37 -9.79
N VAL A 45 -7.44 -5.93 -11.03
CA VAL A 45 -8.45 -5.06 -11.69
C VAL A 45 -9.78 -5.77 -11.86
N ARG A 46 -9.79 -7.08 -12.10
CA ARG A 46 -11.05 -7.83 -12.12
C ARG A 46 -11.80 -7.77 -10.79
N THR A 47 -11.06 -7.64 -9.68
CA THR A 47 -11.62 -7.54 -8.33
C THR A 47 -11.98 -6.09 -7.99
N TYR A 48 -11.17 -5.12 -8.45
CA TYR A 48 -11.32 -3.69 -8.18
C TYR A 48 -11.32 -2.85 -9.47
N PRO A 49 -12.32 -3.02 -10.36
CA PRO A 49 -12.31 -2.38 -11.68
C PRO A 49 -12.52 -0.85 -11.60
N GLU A 50 -13.03 -0.35 -10.48
CA GLU A 50 -13.42 1.06 -10.30
C GLU A 50 -12.26 1.96 -9.83
N LEU A 51 -11.07 1.39 -9.56
CA LEU A 51 -9.93 2.14 -9.04
C LEU A 51 -9.15 2.93 -10.10
N GLY A 52 -9.50 2.78 -11.37
CA GLY A 52 -8.85 3.52 -12.46
C GLY A 52 -7.38 3.15 -12.69
N ILE A 53 -6.93 1.99 -12.19
CA ILE A 53 -5.52 1.56 -12.31
C ILE A 53 -5.17 1.32 -13.78
N GLU A 54 -6.06 0.71 -14.56
CA GLU A 54 -5.83 0.51 -16.00
C GLU A 54 -5.62 1.86 -16.71
N GLU A 55 -6.47 2.84 -16.41
CA GLU A 55 -6.39 4.20 -16.97
C GLU A 55 -5.11 4.93 -16.56
N SER A 56 -4.61 4.69 -15.34
CA SER A 56 -3.35 5.28 -14.87
C SER A 56 -2.14 4.80 -15.69
N TYR A 57 -2.19 3.55 -16.19
CA TYR A 57 -1.16 2.96 -17.04
C TYR A 57 -1.34 3.29 -18.52
N GLY A 58 -2.56 3.54 -18.99
CA GLY A 58 -2.85 3.85 -20.39
C GLY A 58 -2.33 2.76 -21.34
N ASP A 59 -1.53 3.16 -22.33
CA ASP A 59 -0.94 2.22 -23.31
C ASP A 59 0.11 1.25 -22.71
N ALA A 60 0.56 1.49 -21.47
CA ALA A 60 1.51 0.63 -20.77
C ALA A 60 0.84 -0.54 -20.02
N TRP A 61 -0.49 -0.63 -20.06
CA TRP A 61 -1.24 -1.71 -19.44
C TRP A 61 -1.23 -3.02 -20.27
N PRO A 62 -1.13 -4.20 -19.63
CA PRO A 62 -0.82 -4.42 -18.22
C PRO A 62 0.69 -4.38 -17.95
N PRO A 63 1.12 -3.87 -16.78
CA PRO A 63 2.49 -4.06 -16.32
C PRO A 63 2.76 -5.55 -16.04
N ALA A 64 4.01 -5.91 -15.75
CA ALA A 64 4.32 -7.28 -15.37
C ALA A 64 3.73 -7.67 -14.01
N ARG A 65 3.73 -6.72 -13.06
CA ARG A 65 3.21 -6.83 -11.69
C ARG A 65 2.79 -5.45 -11.20
N LEU A 66 1.78 -5.40 -10.35
CA LEU A 66 1.50 -4.22 -9.54
C LEU A 66 2.36 -4.26 -8.28
N GLN A 67 2.83 -3.12 -7.80
CA GLN A 67 3.82 -3.01 -6.74
C GLN A 67 3.31 -2.18 -5.56
N LEU A 68 3.34 -2.79 -4.38
CA LEU A 68 3.17 -2.14 -3.09
C LEU A 68 4.55 -2.04 -2.41
N TRP A 69 4.98 -0.81 -2.17
CA TRP A 69 6.24 -0.48 -1.52
C TRP A 69 5.99 0.02 -0.10
N LEU A 70 6.70 -0.57 0.86
CA LEU A 70 6.85 -0.02 2.21
C LEU A 70 8.32 0.35 2.40
N ARG A 71 8.61 1.63 2.62
CA ARG A 71 9.97 2.13 2.85
C ARG A 71 10.08 2.71 4.24
N PHE A 72 11.20 2.38 4.87
CA PHE A 72 11.54 2.77 6.22
C PHE A 72 12.88 3.49 6.20
N ASP A 73 13.03 4.50 7.05
CA ASP A 73 14.32 5.15 7.24
C ASP A 73 15.29 4.31 8.08
N SER A 74 16.48 4.84 8.33
CA SER A 74 17.51 4.20 9.17
C SER A 74 17.10 4.02 10.64
N HIS A 75 16.08 4.75 11.10
CA HIS A 75 15.52 4.64 12.43
C HIS A 75 14.43 3.56 12.51
N GLY A 76 13.99 3.03 11.36
CA GLY A 76 12.92 2.06 11.26
C GLY A 76 11.54 2.71 11.22
N ASP A 77 11.48 4.03 11.03
CA ASP A 77 10.23 4.76 10.92
C ASP A 77 9.72 4.69 9.46
N PRO A 78 8.41 4.45 9.24
CA PRO A 78 7.82 4.42 7.91
C PRO A 78 7.91 5.80 7.26
N ILE A 79 8.44 5.87 6.04
CA ILE A 79 8.54 7.12 5.26
C ILE A 79 7.68 7.09 4.00
N GLU A 80 7.34 5.90 3.51
CA GLU A 80 6.53 5.72 2.32
C GLU A 80 5.77 4.39 2.41
N ILE A 81 4.47 4.43 2.11
CA ILE A 81 3.63 3.25 1.93
C ILE A 81 2.79 3.49 0.68
N THR A 82 3.26 3.03 -0.46
CA THR A 82 2.71 3.40 -1.78
C THR A 82 2.34 2.17 -2.57
N PHE A 83 1.12 2.15 -3.09
CA PHE A 83 0.63 1.16 -4.05
C PHE A 83 0.24 1.87 -5.34
N GLU A 84 1.00 1.66 -6.41
CA GLU A 84 0.79 2.33 -7.70
C GLU A 84 0.69 3.87 -7.57
N VAL A 85 -0.51 4.42 -7.75
CA VAL A 85 -0.83 5.84 -7.64
C VAL A 85 -1.32 6.25 -6.25
N PHE A 86 -1.53 5.29 -5.35
CA PHE A 86 -2.05 5.50 -4.00
C PHE A 86 -0.91 5.58 -2.99
N ASP A 87 -0.74 6.75 -2.37
CA ASP A 87 0.08 6.93 -1.18
C ASP A 87 -0.81 6.76 0.06
N LEU A 88 -0.65 5.63 0.77
CA LEU A 88 -1.50 5.28 1.92
C LEU A 88 -1.22 6.18 3.13
N LEU A 89 0.02 6.66 3.31
CA LEU A 89 0.34 7.59 4.39
C LEU A 89 -0.34 8.94 4.14
N ALA A 90 -0.19 9.49 2.94
CA ALA A 90 -0.82 10.76 2.58
C ALA A 90 -2.35 10.66 2.59
N TRP A 91 -2.90 9.56 2.07
CA TRP A 91 -4.34 9.29 2.11
C TRP A 91 -4.85 9.25 3.56
N ALA A 92 -4.24 8.43 4.42
CA ALA A 92 -4.66 8.29 5.81
C ALA A 92 -4.54 9.63 6.56
N ALA A 93 -3.50 10.42 6.32
CA ALA A 93 -3.36 11.76 6.90
C ALA A 93 -4.55 12.67 6.57
N SER A 94 -5.15 12.50 5.39
CA SER A 94 -6.30 13.28 4.94
C SER A 94 -7.64 12.76 5.44
N VAL A 95 -7.82 11.45 5.59
CA VAL A 95 -9.14 10.86 5.87
C VAL A 95 -9.30 10.31 7.29
N ASP A 96 -8.22 9.87 7.92
CA ASP A 96 -8.24 9.20 9.23
C ASP A 96 -6.91 9.44 9.98
N PRO A 97 -6.84 10.50 10.81
CA PRO A 97 -5.64 10.81 11.57
C PRO A 97 -5.19 9.72 12.55
N GLN A 98 -6.11 8.86 13.02
CA GLN A 98 -5.77 7.76 13.92
C GLN A 98 -5.09 6.63 13.16
N LEU A 99 -5.60 6.30 11.98
CA LEU A 99 -4.97 5.35 11.08
C LEU A 99 -3.59 5.84 10.61
N HIS A 100 -3.49 7.12 10.26
CA HIS A 100 -2.20 7.74 9.92
C HIS A 100 -1.18 7.60 11.06
N ALA A 101 -1.58 7.85 12.31
CA ALA A 101 -0.68 7.71 13.46
C ALA A 101 -0.18 6.27 13.62
N ARG A 102 -1.04 5.26 13.38
CA ARG A 102 -0.67 3.83 13.43
C ARG A 102 0.25 3.43 12.28
N LEU A 103 0.00 3.95 11.07
CA LEU A 103 0.84 3.71 9.89
C LEU A 103 2.23 4.32 10.01
N ASN A 104 2.36 5.46 10.71
CA ASN A 104 3.56 6.28 10.80
C ASN A 104 4.43 5.97 12.03
N THR A 105 4.25 4.80 12.65
CA THR A 105 5.05 4.35 13.80
C THR A 105 5.34 2.86 13.70
N MET A 106 6.53 2.44 14.14
CA MET A 106 6.92 1.03 14.27
C MET A 106 7.07 0.60 15.74
N GLU A 107 6.41 1.30 16.66
CA GLU A 107 6.39 0.92 18.09
C GLU A 107 5.78 -0.46 18.33
N ASP A 108 4.77 -0.85 17.54
CA ASP A 108 4.19 -2.19 17.50
C ASP A 108 4.10 -2.66 16.04
N PRO A 109 5.05 -3.50 15.57
CA PRO A 109 5.11 -3.99 14.19
C PRO A 109 3.86 -4.76 13.75
N ALA A 110 3.22 -5.52 14.66
CA ALA A 110 2.02 -6.27 14.32
C ALA A 110 0.83 -5.33 14.14
N GLU A 111 0.71 -4.34 15.02
CA GLU A 111 -0.32 -3.30 14.90
C GLU A 111 -0.13 -2.44 13.65
N GLN A 112 1.12 -2.13 13.29
CA GLN A 112 1.43 -1.42 12.05
C GLN A 112 1.01 -2.25 10.82
N ALA A 113 1.32 -3.55 10.80
CA ALA A 113 0.92 -4.42 9.69
C ALA A 113 -0.62 -4.44 9.51
N ILE A 114 -1.36 -4.52 10.62
CA ILE A 114 -2.84 -4.42 10.62
C ILE A 114 -3.27 -3.05 10.06
N ALA A 115 -2.60 -1.96 10.44
CA ALA A 115 -2.91 -0.64 9.92
C ALA A 115 -2.67 -0.53 8.41
N VAL A 116 -1.63 -1.19 7.86
CA VAL A 116 -1.40 -1.28 6.41
C VAL A 116 -2.54 -2.02 5.72
N GLY A 117 -2.96 -3.17 6.25
CA GLY A 117 -4.11 -3.92 5.73
C GLY A 117 -5.41 -3.12 5.76
N GLU A 118 -5.68 -2.41 6.87
CA GLU A 118 -6.84 -1.53 7.02
C GLU A 118 -6.81 -0.36 6.04
N ALA A 119 -5.66 0.31 5.88
CA ALA A 119 -5.50 1.40 4.94
C ALA A 119 -5.69 0.94 3.50
N MET A 120 -5.16 -0.24 3.15
CA MET A 120 -5.38 -0.85 1.85
C MET A 120 -6.86 -1.13 1.63
N ALA A 121 -7.53 -1.87 2.54
CA ALA A 121 -8.95 -2.17 2.44
C ALA A 121 -9.79 -0.92 2.18
N ARG A 122 -9.58 0.11 2.99
CA ARG A 122 -10.36 1.35 2.93
C ARG A 122 -10.03 2.21 1.70
N THR A 123 -8.80 2.13 1.19
CA THR A 123 -8.42 2.77 -0.08
C THR A 123 -9.09 2.08 -1.26
N LEU A 124 -9.15 0.73 -1.24
CA LEU A 124 -9.77 -0.07 -2.30
C LEU A 124 -11.31 -0.05 -2.25
N GLU A 125 -11.91 0.21 -1.09
CA GLU A 125 -13.36 0.33 -0.88
C GLU A 125 -13.92 1.72 -1.24
N GLN A 126 -13.09 2.70 -1.62
CA GLN A 126 -13.60 4.00 -2.03
C GLN A 126 -14.40 3.85 -3.34
N GLU A 127 -15.73 3.82 -3.21
CA GLU A 127 -16.64 4.07 -4.34
C GLU A 127 -16.16 5.34 -5.04
N PRO A 128 -15.98 5.34 -6.38
CA PRO A 128 -15.66 6.56 -7.09
C PRO A 128 -16.71 7.59 -6.70
N ALA A 129 -16.26 8.81 -6.34
CA ALA A 129 -17.17 9.94 -6.18
C ALA A 129 -18.11 9.91 -7.40
N PRO A 130 -19.44 9.96 -7.20
CA PRO A 130 -20.37 9.93 -8.32
C PRO A 130 -19.86 10.95 -9.32
N ALA A 131 -19.57 10.50 -10.55
CA ALA A 131 -19.03 11.35 -11.59
C ALA A 131 -19.86 12.62 -11.58
N ASP A 132 -19.24 13.70 -11.10
CA ASP A 132 -19.90 14.99 -10.95
C ASP A 132 -20.15 15.42 -12.39
N ASP A 133 -21.35 15.11 -12.86
CA ASP A 133 -21.89 15.39 -14.17
C ASP A 133 -22.05 16.91 -14.24
N TYR A 134 -20.93 17.63 -14.33
CA TYR A 134 -20.90 19.06 -14.65
C TYR A 134 -21.21 19.22 -16.14
N PHE A 135 -22.46 18.95 -16.48
CA PHE A 135 -23.15 19.52 -17.61
C PHE A 135 -24.25 20.45 -17.10
N GLU A 136 -23.88 21.67 -16.69
CA GLU A 136 -24.72 22.87 -16.79
C GLU A 136 -23.88 24.13 -17.03
#